data_AF-A0A351D1P6-F1
#
_entry.id   AF-A0A351D1P6-F1
#
_cell.length_a   1.000
_cell.length_b   1.000
_cell.length_c   1.000
_cell.angle_alpha   90.00
_cell.angle_beta   90.00
_cell.angle_gamma   90.00
#
_symmetry.space_group_name_H-M   'P 1'
#
loop_
_entity.id
_entity.type
_entity.pdbx_description
1 polymer ?
#
loop_
_entity_poly.entity_id
_entity_poly.type
_entity_poly.pdbx_seq_one_letter_code
_entity_poly.pdbx_strand_id
1 'polypeptide(L)'
;MANEPIGETSLDLLGVQTQSLGLEQLTRKVTDCPNTKVIDCLSLVYVWSETMPLSILGANNAQLAAAELDIPFYLLEAEKITATQQAPDQQTTRLAKQLVAAGMHIHYPTIALLNRDKVVSPVLAGHKSTTGYRKLFDSHVALLSNDSAEPSDHYKPLQTLLDEGRTTNTPKTHISVKAQVSGRVGAFIQTLSDGAWFTFDRGGSNYAIASGSIEAQPLPGFVDPIPSKDGHFLFTPSKDRRGLEIYQLKFNGDRVKAQLALTDSSMTDQYPSVGVIGSGLNFTVYRVLTSWADSAQFNDYMVTHNAESGISEIFPTSIAMPACPGFQLSLPVISPDGLELAARDETSGTSKLFKLNPGGNCEELIDIGQAGKVGFSPSGRKIAYSIPQGTYSHGAGTIDYSESNALSPSGVFVLDRDTMLVRKMMDAKEIKNLTFPTFINEKQLLVMRYLDTDSPASQFLSLCCTADN
;
A
#
# COMPACT_ATOMS: atom_id res chain seq x y z
N MET A 1 -8.47 34.83 22.84
CA MET A 1 -9.56 34.06 22.21
C MET A 1 -9.17 32.60 22.35
N ALA A 2 -9.93 31.87 23.17
CA ALA A 2 -9.59 30.50 23.57
C ALA A 2 -9.75 29.54 22.38
N ASN A 3 -8.78 28.64 22.22
CA ASN A 3 -8.85 27.54 21.27
C ASN A 3 -10.07 26.67 21.60
N GLU A 4 -10.97 26.50 20.64
CA GLU A 4 -11.98 25.44 20.71
C GLU A 4 -11.28 24.07 20.79
N PRO A 5 -11.78 23.13 21.61
CA PRO A 5 -11.27 21.77 21.59
C PRO A 5 -11.61 21.16 20.23
N ILE A 6 -10.59 20.75 19.49
CA ILE A 6 -10.75 19.89 18.31
C ILE A 6 -11.59 18.69 18.79
N GLY A 7 -12.79 18.53 18.21
CA GLY A 7 -13.78 17.57 18.68
C GLY A 7 -13.19 16.16 18.82
N GLU A 8 -13.52 15.48 19.92
CA GLU A 8 -13.13 14.08 20.11
C GLU A 8 -13.84 13.23 19.04
N THR A 9 -13.07 12.74 18.06
CA THR A 9 -13.56 11.79 17.06
C THR A 9 -13.80 10.42 17.73
N SER A 10 -14.87 9.74 17.34
CA SER A 10 -15.23 8.42 17.88
C SER A 10 -15.67 7.48 16.77
N LEU A 11 -15.43 6.18 16.98
CA LEU A 11 -15.89 5.12 16.10
C LEU A 11 -16.88 4.25 16.86
N ASP A 12 -17.99 3.90 16.21
CA ASP A 12 -18.83 2.81 16.68
C ASP A 12 -18.12 1.49 16.42
N LEU A 13 -17.57 0.91 17.48
CA LEU A 13 -16.95 -0.40 17.44
C LEU A 13 -17.81 -1.39 18.21
N LEU A 14 -18.26 -2.44 17.51
CA LEU A 14 -19.07 -3.51 18.08
C LEU A 14 -20.35 -3.01 18.81
N GLY A 15 -20.93 -1.89 18.37
CA GLY A 15 -22.09 -1.27 18.99
C GLY A 15 -21.76 -0.34 20.17
N VAL A 16 -20.48 0.01 20.36
CA VAL A 16 -19.99 0.88 21.42
C VAL A 16 -19.17 2.03 20.84
N GLN A 17 -19.53 3.26 21.21
CA GLN A 17 -18.74 4.44 20.86
C GLN A 17 -17.37 4.40 21.54
N THR A 18 -16.34 4.16 20.74
CA THR A 18 -14.95 4.11 21.16
C THR A 18 -14.24 5.39 20.74
N GLN A 19 -13.71 6.13 21.71
CA GLN A 19 -13.06 7.41 21.45
C GLN A 19 -11.66 7.25 20.84
N SER A 20 -11.36 8.09 19.84
CA SER A 20 -10.02 8.27 19.29
C SER A 20 -9.20 9.16 20.22
N LEU A 21 -8.07 8.65 20.71
CA LEU A 21 -7.28 9.35 21.71
C LEU A 21 -6.46 10.48 21.07
N GLY A 22 -6.21 11.55 21.84
CA GLY A 22 -5.14 12.49 21.54
C GLY A 22 -3.76 11.88 21.81
N LEU A 23 -2.70 12.37 21.15
CA LEU A 23 -1.34 11.83 21.31
C LEU A 23 -0.85 11.84 22.77
N GLU A 24 -1.15 12.89 23.54
CA GLU A 24 -0.78 12.95 24.96
C GLU A 24 -1.54 11.94 25.82
N GLN A 25 -2.84 11.79 25.58
CA GLN A 25 -3.69 10.85 26.31
C GLN A 25 -3.29 9.41 25.99
N LEU A 26 -3.02 9.12 24.71
CA LEU A 26 -2.47 7.85 24.27
C LEU A 26 -1.14 7.56 24.96
N THR A 27 -0.22 8.55 24.98
CA THR A 27 1.08 8.41 25.66
C THR A 27 0.88 8.01 27.12
N ARG A 28 0.01 8.71 27.86
CA ARG A 28 -0.29 8.35 29.26
C ARG A 28 -0.81 6.92 29.37
N LYS A 29 -1.79 6.54 28.55
CA LYS A 29 -2.41 5.21 28.57
C LYS A 29 -1.42 4.08 28.31
N VAL A 30 -0.59 4.19 27.29
CA VAL A 30 0.38 3.11 26.97
C VAL A 30 1.50 3.02 28.00
N THR A 31 1.86 4.14 28.66
CA THR A 31 2.90 4.14 29.71
C THR A 31 2.39 3.74 31.10
N ASP A 32 1.08 3.80 31.34
CA ASP A 32 0.44 3.51 32.62
C ASP A 32 0.19 2.00 32.76
N CYS A 33 1.26 1.27 33.04
CA CYS A 33 1.24 -0.19 33.17
C CYS A 33 2.14 -0.70 34.31
N PRO A 34 1.82 -1.85 34.92
CA PRO A 34 2.64 -2.45 35.97
C PRO A 34 4.05 -2.82 35.46
N ASN A 35 5.08 -2.54 36.24
CA ASN A 35 6.49 -2.80 35.85
C ASN A 35 6.94 -4.23 36.16
N THR A 36 6.04 -5.21 36.09
CA THR A 36 6.26 -6.59 36.56
C THR A 36 6.80 -7.53 35.48
N LYS A 37 6.24 -7.51 34.28
CA LYS A 37 6.74 -8.23 33.10
C LYS A 37 6.57 -7.39 31.84
N VAL A 38 7.39 -7.65 30.82
CA VAL A 38 7.29 -7.01 29.49
C VAL A 38 5.89 -7.14 28.90
N ILE A 39 5.27 -8.32 29.04
CA ILE A 39 3.94 -8.61 28.51
C ILE A 39 2.84 -7.76 29.17
N ASP A 40 3.01 -7.38 30.45
CA ASP A 40 2.02 -6.63 31.23
C ASP A 40 1.90 -5.16 30.77
N CYS A 41 2.84 -4.70 29.93
CA CYS A 41 2.90 -3.34 29.39
C CYS A 41 2.64 -3.29 27.88
N LEU A 42 2.13 -4.38 27.29
CA LEU A 42 1.80 -4.40 25.88
C LEU A 42 0.52 -3.62 25.58
N SER A 43 0.47 -3.00 24.41
CA SER A 43 -0.72 -2.30 23.90
C SER A 43 -0.75 -2.37 22.38
N LEU A 44 -1.95 -2.52 21.83
CA LEU A 44 -2.19 -2.42 20.40
C LEU A 44 -2.71 -1.01 20.07
N VAL A 45 -1.98 -0.30 19.22
CA VAL A 45 -2.35 1.03 18.75
C VAL A 45 -2.76 0.93 17.28
N TYR A 46 -4.03 1.26 17.00
CA TYR A 46 -4.61 1.24 15.66
C TYR A 46 -4.81 2.66 15.15
N VAL A 47 -4.16 2.97 14.04
CA VAL A 47 -4.24 4.28 13.37
C VAL A 47 -5.25 4.19 12.24
N TRP A 48 -6.23 5.10 12.23
CA TRP A 48 -7.35 5.03 11.32
C TRP A 48 -7.66 6.36 10.61
N SER A 49 -8.34 6.29 9.47
CA SER A 49 -8.79 7.46 8.70
C SER A 49 -10.23 7.31 8.24
N GLU A 50 -11.06 8.34 8.46
CA GLU A 50 -12.44 8.42 7.96
C GLU A 50 -12.51 8.36 6.43
N THR A 51 -11.48 8.87 5.75
CA THR A 51 -11.42 8.92 4.29
C THR A 51 -11.12 7.56 3.64
N MET A 52 -10.84 6.53 4.44
CA MET A 52 -10.55 5.17 3.98
C MET A 52 -11.57 4.19 4.57
N PRO A 53 -12.63 3.79 3.83
CA PRO A 53 -13.71 2.95 4.37
C PRO A 53 -13.23 1.64 5.01
N LEU A 54 -12.21 0.98 4.43
CA LEU A 54 -11.63 -0.24 5.00
C LEU A 54 -10.92 0.01 6.34
N SER A 55 -10.49 1.24 6.63
CA SER A 55 -9.90 1.62 7.91
C SER A 55 -10.90 1.54 9.05
N ILE A 56 -12.17 1.83 8.79
CA ILE A 56 -13.25 1.76 9.78
C ILE A 56 -13.62 0.30 10.03
N LEU A 57 -13.82 -0.47 8.96
CA LEU A 57 -14.11 -1.91 9.06
C LEU A 57 -13.00 -2.69 9.78
N GLY A 58 -11.75 -2.30 9.57
CA GLY A 58 -10.61 -2.97 10.20
C GLY A 58 -10.48 -2.73 11.70
N ALA A 59 -11.01 -1.62 12.23
CA ALA A 59 -10.92 -1.30 13.65
C ALA A 59 -11.69 -2.32 14.51
N ASN A 60 -12.88 -2.74 14.04
CA ASN A 60 -13.67 -3.79 14.70
C ASN A 60 -12.89 -5.12 14.79
N ASN A 61 -12.32 -5.56 13.67
CA ASN A 61 -11.57 -6.82 13.61
C ASN A 61 -10.29 -6.76 14.46
N ALA A 62 -9.61 -5.61 14.47
CA ALA A 62 -8.42 -5.39 15.29
C ALA A 62 -8.74 -5.38 16.79
N GLN A 63 -9.84 -4.75 17.20
CA GLN A 63 -10.29 -4.73 18.60
C GLN A 63 -10.66 -6.13 19.09
N LEU A 64 -11.35 -6.93 18.26
CA LEU A 64 -11.64 -8.33 18.57
C LEU A 64 -10.35 -9.15 18.74
N ALA A 65 -9.38 -8.96 17.84
CA ALA A 65 -8.10 -9.66 17.95
C ALA A 65 -7.32 -9.25 19.20
N ALA A 66 -7.35 -7.97 19.57
CA ALA A 66 -6.75 -7.47 20.80
C ALA A 66 -7.38 -8.09 22.05
N ALA A 67 -8.72 -8.22 22.06
CA ALA A 67 -9.44 -8.87 23.14
C ALA A 67 -9.12 -10.38 23.24
N GLU A 68 -8.97 -11.08 22.10
CA GLU A 68 -8.54 -12.49 22.09
C GLU A 68 -7.11 -12.69 22.61
N LEU A 69 -6.25 -11.67 22.47
CA LEU A 69 -4.87 -11.68 22.96
C LEU A 69 -4.72 -11.14 24.39
N ASP A 70 -5.80 -10.66 25.01
CA ASP A 70 -5.78 -9.96 26.30
C ASP A 70 -4.85 -8.73 26.32
N ILE A 71 -4.84 -7.96 25.23
CA ILE A 71 -4.01 -6.76 25.07
C ILE A 71 -4.89 -5.51 24.96
N PRO A 72 -4.61 -4.43 25.72
CA PRO A 72 -5.30 -3.16 25.57
C PRO A 72 -5.27 -2.63 24.13
N PHE A 73 -6.41 -2.13 23.65
CA PHE A 73 -6.57 -1.58 22.31
C PHE A 73 -6.87 -0.08 22.36
N TYR A 74 -6.14 0.70 21.55
CA TYR A 74 -6.32 2.15 21.47
C TYR A 74 -6.42 2.64 20.02
N LEU A 75 -7.34 3.58 19.80
CA LEU A 75 -7.52 4.26 18.51
C LEU A 75 -6.74 5.57 18.47
N LEU A 76 -6.12 5.83 17.33
CA LEU A 76 -5.49 7.11 16.99
C LEU A 76 -5.90 7.54 15.57
N GLU A 77 -6.28 8.79 15.42
CA GLU A 77 -6.63 9.34 14.10
C GLU A 77 -5.39 9.67 13.29
N ALA A 78 -5.38 9.29 12.01
CA ALA A 78 -4.29 9.47 11.07
C ALA A 78 -3.81 10.94 10.94
N GLU A 79 -4.72 11.90 11.05
CA GLU A 79 -4.38 13.32 10.96
C GLU A 79 -3.43 13.77 12.08
N LYS A 80 -3.54 13.17 13.27
CA LYS A 80 -2.68 13.48 14.43
C LYS A 80 -1.23 13.03 14.18
N ILE A 81 -1.03 11.91 13.46
CA ILE A 81 0.31 11.46 13.03
C ILE A 81 0.80 12.33 11.87
N THR A 82 -0.07 12.62 10.90
CA THR A 82 0.29 13.41 9.71
C THR A 82 0.76 14.82 10.08
N ALA A 83 0.11 15.47 11.04
CA ALA A 83 0.51 16.78 11.56
C ALA A 83 1.93 16.76 12.18
N THR A 84 2.30 15.65 12.83
CA THR A 84 3.63 15.46 13.41
C THR A 84 4.74 15.46 12.34
N GLN A 85 4.45 14.93 11.14
CA GLN A 85 5.41 14.93 10.02
C GLN A 85 5.62 16.32 9.42
N GLN A 86 4.60 17.17 9.46
CA GLN A 86 4.61 18.49 8.84
C GLN A 86 5.21 19.58 9.75
N ALA A 87 5.26 19.35 11.07
CA ALA A 87 5.81 20.27 12.05
C ALA A 87 6.69 19.55 13.11
N PRO A 88 7.81 18.92 12.72
CA PRO A 88 8.67 18.14 13.63
C PRO A 88 9.26 18.95 14.80
N ASP A 89 9.38 20.27 14.63
CA ASP A 89 9.97 21.21 15.60
C ASP A 89 8.99 21.67 16.70
N GLN A 90 7.70 21.36 16.58
CA GLN A 90 6.74 21.57 17.67
C GLN A 90 6.94 20.49 18.77
N GLN A 91 6.40 20.70 19.97
CA GLN A 91 6.43 19.75 21.11
C GLN A 91 5.68 18.43 20.76
N THR A 92 6.28 17.65 19.87
CA THR A 92 5.79 16.35 19.44
C THR A 92 6.19 15.33 20.48
N THR A 93 5.21 14.52 20.94
CA THR A 93 5.46 13.51 21.96
C THR A 93 6.49 12.49 21.44
N ARG A 94 7.28 11.91 22.36
CA ARG A 94 8.21 10.82 22.02
C ARG A 94 7.50 9.69 21.29
N LEU A 95 6.29 9.36 21.73
CA LEU A 95 5.42 8.38 21.08
C LEU A 95 5.13 8.74 19.62
N ALA A 96 4.72 9.97 19.32
CA ALA A 96 4.43 10.37 17.94
C ALA A 96 5.64 10.18 17.02
N LYS A 97 6.84 10.53 17.50
CA LYS A 97 8.10 10.29 16.76
C LYS A 97 8.36 8.80 16.54
N GLN A 98 8.11 7.96 17.55
CA GLN A 98 8.25 6.50 17.44
C GLN A 98 7.26 5.88 16.44
N LEU A 99 6.00 6.31 16.46
CA LEU A 99 4.98 5.84 15.51
C LEU A 99 5.31 6.25 14.06
N VAL A 100 5.78 7.49 13.86
CA VAL A 100 6.26 7.95 12.56
C VAL A 100 7.47 7.12 12.13
N ALA A 101 8.46 6.94 13.00
CA ALA A 101 9.67 6.20 12.70
C ALA A 101 9.45 4.71 12.41
N ALA A 102 8.42 4.11 13.00
CA ALA A 102 8.01 2.74 12.70
C ALA A 102 7.25 2.60 11.37
N GLY A 103 6.87 3.72 10.74
CA GLY A 103 6.14 3.71 9.47
C GLY A 103 4.62 3.65 9.60
N MET A 104 4.04 3.99 10.76
CA MET A 104 2.56 3.98 10.93
C MET A 104 1.81 4.99 10.06
N HIS A 105 2.53 5.91 9.43
CA HIS A 105 2.00 6.89 8.49
C HIS A 105 2.06 6.44 7.02
N ILE A 106 2.70 5.31 6.72
CA ILE A 106 2.98 4.87 5.34
C ILE A 106 1.67 4.52 4.61
N HIS A 107 0.70 3.96 5.35
CA HIS A 107 -0.60 3.56 4.85
C HIS A 107 -1.63 3.66 5.96
N TYR A 108 -2.94 3.67 5.64
CA TYR A 108 -4.00 3.54 6.64
C TYR A 108 -5.04 2.46 6.23
N PRO A 109 -5.56 1.68 7.18
CA PRO A 109 -5.16 1.67 8.59
C PRO A 109 -3.75 1.09 8.77
N THR A 110 -3.17 1.36 9.93
CA THR A 110 -1.96 0.68 10.41
C THR A 110 -2.16 0.27 11.86
N ILE A 111 -1.51 -0.80 12.28
CA ILE A 111 -1.52 -1.24 13.67
C ILE A 111 -0.15 -1.76 14.08
N ALA A 112 0.24 -1.47 15.31
CA ALA A 112 1.49 -1.94 15.88
C ALA A 112 1.30 -2.35 17.34
N LEU A 113 2.14 -3.30 17.77
CA LEU A 113 2.31 -3.65 19.16
C LEU A 113 3.33 -2.70 19.79
N LEU A 114 2.95 -2.11 20.91
CA LEU A 114 3.79 -1.24 21.70
C LEU A 114 4.08 -1.91 23.04
N ASN A 115 5.27 -1.64 23.57
CA ASN A 115 5.56 -1.74 24.99
C ASN A 115 5.83 -0.33 25.49
N ARG A 116 4.91 0.21 26.29
CA ARG A 116 4.93 1.63 26.66
C ARG A 116 4.93 2.54 25.44
N ASP A 117 5.92 3.42 25.32
CA ASP A 117 6.07 4.36 24.23
C ASP A 117 6.99 3.84 23.10
N LYS A 118 7.42 2.57 23.16
CA LYS A 118 8.25 1.92 22.13
C LYS A 118 7.40 0.99 21.27
N VAL A 119 7.58 1.06 19.96
CA VAL A 119 7.04 0.07 19.01
C VAL A 119 7.92 -1.19 19.08
N VAL A 120 7.31 -2.36 19.27
CA VAL A 120 7.99 -3.65 19.51
C VAL A 120 7.57 -4.75 18.53
N SER A 121 6.83 -4.38 17.47
CA SER A 121 6.52 -5.26 16.34
C SER A 121 6.73 -4.51 15.02
N PRO A 122 6.84 -5.22 13.88
CA PRO A 122 6.52 -4.65 12.60
C PRO A 122 5.17 -3.93 12.61
N VAL A 123 5.09 -2.82 11.89
CA VAL A 123 3.81 -2.15 11.62
C VAL A 123 3.08 -2.96 10.56
N LEU A 124 1.90 -3.43 10.92
CA LEU A 124 0.99 -4.08 9.98
C LEU A 124 0.25 -3.00 9.20
N ALA A 125 0.33 -3.07 7.88
CA ALA A 125 -0.39 -2.14 7.01
C ALA A 125 -1.70 -2.75 6.54
N GLY A 126 -2.74 -1.93 6.48
CA GLY A 126 -4.02 -2.32 5.91
C GLY A 126 -4.94 -3.11 6.84
N HIS A 127 -6.16 -3.33 6.35
CA HIS A 127 -7.17 -4.10 7.08
C HIS A 127 -6.84 -5.59 7.02
N LYS A 128 -6.88 -6.27 8.17
CA LYS A 128 -6.84 -7.74 8.29
C LYS A 128 -8.12 -8.30 8.92
N SER A 129 -8.42 -9.57 8.67
CA SER A 129 -9.43 -10.29 9.45
C SER A 129 -9.01 -10.39 10.92
N THR A 130 -9.95 -10.66 11.83
CA THR A 130 -9.64 -10.89 13.25
C THR A 130 -8.59 -11.99 13.42
N THR A 131 -8.76 -13.09 12.67
CA THR A 131 -7.80 -14.21 12.67
C THR A 131 -6.44 -13.80 12.10
N GLY A 132 -6.41 -12.99 11.04
CA GLY A 132 -5.18 -12.45 10.46
C GLY A 132 -4.39 -11.60 11.45
N TYR A 133 -5.03 -10.63 12.10
CA TYR A 133 -4.38 -9.81 13.14
C TYR A 133 -3.87 -10.67 14.30
N ARG A 134 -4.71 -11.56 14.82
CA ARG A 134 -4.33 -12.42 15.94
C ARG A 134 -3.10 -13.26 15.60
N LYS A 135 -3.11 -13.95 14.46
CA LYS A 135 -1.98 -14.79 14.03
C LYS A 135 -0.67 -14.01 13.95
N LEU A 136 -0.71 -12.79 13.42
CA LEU A 136 0.48 -11.94 13.29
C LEU A 136 0.99 -11.49 14.66
N PHE A 137 0.12 -10.97 15.53
CA PHE A 137 0.54 -10.48 16.84
C PHE A 137 0.88 -11.57 17.85
N ASP A 138 0.17 -12.71 17.85
CA ASP A 138 0.44 -13.84 18.75
C ASP A 138 1.90 -14.32 18.62
N SER A 139 2.42 -14.38 17.39
CA SER A 139 3.82 -14.74 17.14
C SER A 139 4.81 -13.76 17.77
N HIS A 140 4.51 -12.45 17.76
CA HIS A 140 5.35 -11.43 18.38
C HIS A 140 5.21 -11.41 19.90
N VAL A 141 4.00 -11.60 20.43
CA VAL A 141 3.76 -11.72 21.88
C VAL A 141 4.51 -12.92 22.45
N ALA A 142 4.48 -14.06 21.77
CA ALA A 142 5.21 -15.27 22.17
C ALA A 142 6.73 -15.06 22.19
N LEU A 143 7.29 -14.32 21.21
CA LEU A 143 8.71 -13.95 21.19
C LEU A 143 9.07 -13.08 22.40
N LEU A 144 8.29 -12.03 22.66
CA LEU A 144 8.52 -11.11 23.79
C LEU A 144 8.30 -11.74 25.17
N SER A 145 7.56 -12.85 25.24
CA SER A 145 7.30 -13.58 26.49
C SER A 145 8.42 -14.53 26.88
N ASN A 146 9.22 -14.99 25.90
CA ASN A 146 10.26 -16.01 26.09
C ASN A 146 11.68 -15.43 26.14
N ASP A 147 11.87 -14.17 25.78
CA ASP A 147 13.20 -13.57 25.69
C ASP A 147 13.51 -12.63 26.87
N SER A 148 14.78 -12.66 27.30
CA SER A 148 15.34 -11.78 28.32
C SER A 148 16.01 -10.53 27.72
N ALA A 149 16.06 -10.44 26.39
CA ALA A 149 16.55 -9.29 25.64
C ALA A 149 15.63 -8.07 25.78
N GLU A 150 16.20 -6.86 25.63
CA GLU A 150 15.41 -5.64 25.56
C GLU A 150 14.52 -5.69 24.29
N PRO A 151 13.23 -5.36 24.36
CA PRO A 151 12.30 -5.41 23.21
C PRO A 151 12.78 -4.65 21.95
N SER A 152 13.70 -3.69 22.12
CA SER A 152 14.34 -2.95 21.02
C SER A 152 15.36 -3.73 20.20
N ASP A 153 15.82 -4.91 20.66
CA ASP A 153 16.77 -5.75 19.92
C ASP A 153 16.07 -6.61 18.86
N HIS A 154 14.76 -6.83 18.98
CA HIS A 154 13.95 -7.63 18.06
C HIS A 154 13.44 -6.85 16.85
N TYR A 155 13.42 -5.52 16.91
CA TYR A 155 12.99 -4.66 15.84
C TYR A 155 14.11 -3.68 15.50
N LYS A 156 14.93 -4.03 14.51
CA LYS A 156 15.91 -3.11 13.95
C LYS A 156 15.25 -2.33 12.81
N PRO A 157 15.21 -0.99 12.88
CA PRO A 157 14.88 -0.16 11.74
C PRO A 157 15.81 -0.52 10.59
N LEU A 158 15.25 -1.08 9.51
CA LEU A 158 16.04 -1.76 8.49
C LEU A 158 16.56 -0.80 7.42
N GLN A 159 17.79 -1.11 7.02
CA GLN A 159 18.62 -0.47 6.02
C GLN A 159 17.94 -0.57 4.64
N THR A 160 17.72 0.55 3.96
CA THR A 160 17.20 0.57 2.59
C THR A 160 18.35 0.28 1.61
N LEU A 161 18.05 -0.16 0.38
CA LEU A 161 19.08 -0.26 -0.68
C LEU A 161 19.84 1.06 -0.94
N LEU A 162 19.31 2.20 -0.45
CA LEU A 162 19.96 3.51 -0.49
C LEU A 162 21.20 3.59 0.41
N ASP A 163 21.21 2.84 1.51
CA ASP A 163 22.26 2.87 2.54
C ASP A 163 23.50 2.06 2.14
N GLU A 164 23.41 1.25 1.08
CA GLU A 164 24.54 0.51 0.50
C GLU A 164 25.38 1.36 -0.48
N GLY A 165 25.12 2.68 -0.57
CA GLY A 165 25.86 3.58 -1.46
C GLY A 165 25.58 3.38 -2.96
N ARG A 166 24.50 2.65 -3.30
CA ARG A 166 24.10 2.35 -4.70
C ARG A 166 23.27 3.47 -5.34
N THR A 167 23.56 4.72 -5.00
CA THR A 167 22.82 5.89 -5.51
C THR A 167 23.57 6.52 -6.68
N THR A 168 22.82 7.02 -7.68
CA THR A 168 23.38 7.83 -8.76
C THR A 168 23.04 9.30 -8.55
N ASN A 169 23.85 10.21 -9.10
CA ASN A 169 23.51 11.65 -9.12
C ASN A 169 22.10 11.82 -9.70
N THR A 170 21.24 12.58 -9.01
CA THR A 170 19.87 12.90 -9.44
C THR A 170 19.91 13.95 -10.55
N PRO A 171 19.72 13.60 -11.85
CA PRO A 171 19.54 14.64 -12.84
C PRO A 171 18.18 15.30 -12.66
N LYS A 172 17.95 16.45 -13.32
CA LYS A 172 16.65 17.12 -13.28
C LYS A 172 15.57 16.19 -13.86
N THR A 173 14.65 15.75 -13.01
CA THR A 173 13.45 15.04 -13.46
C THR A 173 12.53 16.01 -14.18
N HIS A 174 12.09 15.65 -15.39
CA HIS A 174 11.05 16.38 -16.08
C HIS A 174 9.69 15.96 -15.57
N ILE A 175 8.91 16.94 -15.12
CA ILE A 175 7.57 16.74 -14.57
C ILE A 175 6.56 17.31 -15.57
N SER A 176 5.55 16.53 -15.91
CA SER A 176 4.43 17.00 -16.75
C SER A 176 3.10 16.56 -16.14
N VAL A 177 2.10 17.45 -16.16
CA VAL A 177 0.74 17.09 -15.75
C VAL A 177 0.09 16.29 -16.87
N LYS A 178 -0.42 15.10 -16.54
CA LYS A 178 -1.11 14.21 -17.48
C LYS A 178 -2.62 14.25 -17.32
N ALA A 179 -3.13 14.51 -16.13
CA ALA A 179 -4.54 14.71 -15.89
C ALA A 179 -4.74 15.47 -14.58
N GLN A 180 -5.92 16.08 -14.43
CA GLN A 180 -6.37 16.66 -13.16
C GLN A 180 -7.82 16.29 -12.94
N VAL A 181 -8.13 15.87 -11.72
CA VAL A 181 -9.49 15.52 -11.31
C VAL A 181 -9.88 16.25 -10.04
N SER A 182 -11.16 16.60 -9.93
CA SER A 182 -11.72 17.10 -8.69
C SER A 182 -11.78 15.99 -7.62
N GLY A 183 -11.73 16.37 -6.35
CA GLY A 183 -11.75 15.46 -5.22
C GLY A 183 -10.41 14.77 -4.94
N ARG A 184 -10.41 14.03 -3.82
CA ARG A 184 -9.28 13.21 -3.37
C ARG A 184 -9.38 11.82 -3.97
N VAL A 185 -8.47 11.51 -4.88
CA VAL A 185 -8.32 10.16 -5.45
C VAL A 185 -7.66 9.23 -4.43
N GLY A 186 -8.02 7.95 -4.47
CA GLY A 186 -7.38 6.90 -3.68
C GLY A 186 -5.89 6.78 -3.98
N ALA A 187 -5.14 6.05 -3.15
CA ALA A 187 -3.70 5.95 -3.30
C ALA A 187 -3.26 5.19 -4.58
N PHE A 188 -4.19 4.47 -5.21
CA PHE A 188 -3.94 3.61 -6.37
C PHE A 188 -4.37 4.27 -7.67
N ILE A 189 -3.39 4.46 -8.55
CA ILE A 189 -3.59 4.82 -9.94
C ILE A 189 -2.96 3.73 -10.78
N GLN A 190 -3.64 3.33 -11.86
CA GLN A 190 -3.09 2.42 -12.85
C GLN A 190 -3.13 3.06 -14.22
N THR A 191 -2.24 2.59 -15.08
CA THR A 191 -2.09 3.05 -16.45
C THR A 191 -2.52 1.96 -17.41
N LEU A 192 -3.13 2.42 -18.50
CA LEU A 192 -3.68 1.59 -19.55
C LEU A 192 -3.29 2.15 -20.92
N SER A 193 -3.14 1.26 -21.91
CA SER A 193 -2.84 1.61 -23.31
C SER A 193 -1.64 2.57 -23.41
N ASP A 194 -0.52 2.17 -22.81
CA ASP A 194 0.75 2.93 -22.79
C ASP A 194 0.61 4.39 -22.28
N GLY A 195 -0.32 4.62 -21.35
CA GLY A 195 -0.55 5.94 -20.75
C GLY A 195 -1.55 6.81 -21.48
N ALA A 196 -2.28 6.27 -22.46
CA ALA A 196 -3.42 6.97 -23.03
C ALA A 196 -4.55 7.14 -21.99
N TRP A 197 -4.65 6.21 -21.04
CA TRP A 197 -5.68 6.18 -20.01
C TRP A 197 -5.11 5.89 -18.62
N PHE A 198 -5.78 6.43 -17.60
CA PHE A 198 -5.51 6.15 -16.20
C PHE A 198 -6.79 5.71 -15.50
N THR A 199 -6.71 4.67 -14.67
CA THR A 199 -7.81 4.21 -13.81
C THR A 199 -7.49 4.51 -12.35
N PHE A 200 -8.51 4.82 -11.57
CA PHE A 200 -8.39 5.18 -10.16
C PHE A 200 -9.72 5.03 -9.43
N ASP A 201 -9.68 4.95 -8.10
CA ASP A 201 -10.86 5.02 -7.24
C ASP A 201 -11.01 6.39 -6.58
N ARG A 202 -12.25 6.78 -6.28
CA ARG A 202 -12.57 8.00 -5.52
C ARG A 202 -13.88 7.79 -4.77
N GLY A 203 -13.81 7.77 -3.44
CA GLY A 203 -14.99 7.67 -2.58
C GLY A 203 -15.75 6.34 -2.71
N GLY A 204 -15.04 5.22 -2.93
CA GLY A 204 -15.67 3.92 -3.13
C GLY A 204 -16.40 3.78 -4.47
N SER A 205 -15.86 4.42 -5.51
CA SER A 205 -16.29 4.26 -6.91
C SER A 205 -15.09 4.32 -7.84
N ASN A 206 -15.15 3.58 -8.94
CA ASN A 206 -14.06 3.47 -9.91
C ASN A 206 -14.24 4.46 -11.07
N TYR A 207 -13.13 4.94 -11.62
CA TYR A 207 -13.11 5.89 -12.73
C TYR A 207 -11.96 5.61 -13.70
N ALA A 208 -12.13 6.08 -14.93
CA ALA A 208 -11.08 6.20 -15.95
C ALA A 208 -10.97 7.64 -16.42
N ILE A 209 -9.78 8.09 -16.79
CA ILE A 209 -9.55 9.40 -17.41
C ILE A 209 -8.51 9.28 -18.52
N ALA A 210 -8.77 9.92 -19.65
CA ALA A 210 -7.82 10.01 -20.75
C ALA A 210 -6.70 11.00 -20.41
N SER A 211 -5.48 10.74 -20.87
CA SER A 211 -4.37 11.69 -20.75
C SER A 211 -4.71 13.01 -21.45
N GLY A 212 -4.51 14.13 -20.75
CA GLY A 212 -4.85 15.49 -21.19
C GLY A 212 -6.27 15.91 -20.85
N SER A 213 -7.12 15.01 -20.35
CA SER A 213 -8.48 15.32 -19.95
C SER A 213 -8.56 15.87 -18.51
N ILE A 214 -9.66 16.57 -18.23
CA ILE A 214 -10.11 16.97 -16.90
C ILE A 214 -11.40 16.24 -16.48
N GLU A 215 -12.01 15.49 -17.41
CA GLU A 215 -13.27 14.79 -17.21
C GLU A 215 -13.02 13.29 -17.04
N ALA A 216 -13.32 12.80 -15.84
CA ALA A 216 -13.25 11.38 -15.52
C ALA A 216 -14.57 10.68 -15.82
N GLN A 217 -14.49 9.48 -16.40
CA GLN A 217 -15.63 8.62 -16.71
C GLN A 217 -15.81 7.56 -15.64
N PRO A 218 -17.04 7.28 -15.19
CA PRO A 218 -17.29 6.22 -14.23
C PRO A 218 -16.98 4.85 -14.83
N LEU A 219 -16.35 4.01 -14.02
CA LEU A 219 -16.18 2.58 -14.26
C LEU A 219 -17.00 1.79 -13.23
N PRO A 220 -17.46 0.57 -13.57
CA PRO A 220 -18.11 -0.30 -12.61
C PRO A 220 -17.12 -0.82 -11.55
N GLY A 221 -17.67 -1.41 -10.49
CA GLY A 221 -16.92 -1.87 -9.33
C GLY A 221 -16.88 -0.86 -8.19
N PHE A 222 -16.16 -1.22 -7.13
CA PHE A 222 -16.16 -0.48 -5.86
C PHE A 222 -14.87 0.29 -5.61
N VAL A 223 -13.71 -0.38 -5.69
CA VAL A 223 -12.37 0.20 -5.43
C VAL A 223 -11.33 -0.56 -6.26
N ASP A 224 -10.08 -0.07 -6.28
CA ASP A 224 -8.95 -0.73 -6.93
C ASP A 224 -9.24 -1.21 -8.37
N PRO A 225 -9.56 -0.30 -9.32
CA PRO A 225 -9.82 -0.67 -10.70
C PRO A 225 -8.50 -0.97 -11.42
N ILE A 226 -8.15 -2.26 -11.51
CA ILE A 226 -6.88 -2.72 -12.07
C ILE A 226 -7.09 -3.21 -13.51
N PRO A 227 -6.58 -2.50 -14.52
CA PRO A 227 -6.66 -2.97 -15.89
C PRO A 227 -5.59 -4.03 -16.17
N SER A 228 -5.94 -5.00 -17.00
CA SER A 228 -4.97 -5.79 -17.78
C SER A 228 -4.09 -4.88 -18.64
N LYS A 229 -2.82 -5.25 -18.81
CA LYS A 229 -1.85 -4.42 -19.54
C LYS A 229 -2.16 -4.28 -21.03
N ASP A 230 -2.78 -5.29 -21.64
CA ASP A 230 -3.28 -5.25 -23.02
C ASP A 230 -4.59 -4.47 -23.16
N GLY A 231 -5.23 -4.11 -22.04
CA GLY A 231 -6.40 -3.23 -21.98
C GLY A 231 -7.72 -3.86 -22.35
N HIS A 232 -7.80 -5.18 -22.32
CA HIS A 232 -9.04 -5.90 -22.63
C HIS A 232 -9.96 -6.09 -21.44
N PHE A 233 -9.42 -6.09 -20.22
CA PHE A 233 -10.16 -6.36 -18.99
C PHE A 233 -9.80 -5.41 -17.85
N LEU A 234 -10.76 -5.21 -16.96
CA LEU A 234 -10.66 -4.54 -15.66
C LEU A 234 -11.00 -5.53 -14.55
N PHE A 235 -10.17 -5.57 -13.52
CA PHE A 235 -10.32 -6.41 -12.33
C PHE A 235 -10.57 -5.51 -11.12
N THR A 236 -11.60 -5.80 -10.34
CA THR A 236 -11.98 -5.03 -9.15
C THR A 236 -12.68 -5.95 -8.16
N PRO A 237 -12.45 -5.82 -6.85
CA PRO A 237 -13.24 -6.53 -5.86
C PRO A 237 -14.70 -6.09 -5.89
N SER A 238 -15.61 -7.01 -5.59
CA SER A 238 -17.02 -6.67 -5.39
C SER A 238 -17.23 -5.95 -4.04
N LYS A 239 -18.16 -4.99 -4.02
CA LYS A 239 -18.48 -4.18 -2.82
C LYS A 239 -18.89 -5.03 -1.61
N ASP A 240 -19.58 -6.13 -1.86
CA ASP A 240 -20.19 -7.03 -0.88
C ASP A 240 -19.38 -8.30 -0.66
N ARG A 241 -18.11 -8.34 -1.10
CA ARG A 241 -17.20 -9.49 -0.97
C ARG A 241 -17.74 -10.79 -1.56
N ARG A 242 -18.62 -10.69 -2.58
CA ARG A 242 -19.05 -11.83 -3.42
C ARG A 242 -17.90 -12.45 -4.20
N GLY A 243 -16.82 -11.70 -4.45
CA GLY A 243 -15.68 -12.19 -5.21
C GLY A 243 -14.96 -11.09 -5.98
N LEU A 244 -14.13 -11.52 -6.92
CA LEU A 244 -13.44 -10.68 -7.87
C LEU A 244 -14.33 -10.48 -9.11
N GLU A 245 -14.66 -9.23 -9.42
CA GLU A 245 -15.44 -8.86 -10.61
C GLU A 245 -14.49 -8.52 -11.76
N ILE A 246 -14.72 -9.13 -12.91
CA ILE A 246 -13.93 -8.95 -14.12
C ILE A 246 -14.81 -8.38 -15.22
N TYR A 247 -14.44 -7.21 -15.74
CA TYR A 247 -15.18 -6.49 -16.76
C TYR A 247 -14.40 -6.45 -18.07
N GLN A 248 -15.05 -6.78 -19.19
CA GLN A 248 -14.50 -6.55 -20.52
C GLN A 248 -14.52 -5.05 -20.82
N LEU A 249 -13.39 -4.49 -21.26
CA LEU A 249 -13.22 -3.10 -21.65
C LEU A 249 -13.34 -2.92 -23.16
N LYS A 250 -14.02 -1.85 -23.58
CA LYS A 250 -14.12 -1.42 -24.99
C LYS A 250 -13.90 0.09 -25.07
N PHE A 251 -12.92 0.48 -25.87
CA PHE A 251 -12.57 1.88 -26.11
C PHE A 251 -13.17 2.39 -27.42
N ASN A 252 -13.68 3.61 -27.43
CA ASN A 252 -14.15 4.30 -28.63
C ASN A 252 -13.76 5.78 -28.56
N GLY A 253 -12.58 6.11 -29.12
CA GLY A 253 -11.95 7.40 -28.94
C GLY A 253 -11.72 7.67 -27.45
N ASP A 254 -12.17 8.83 -26.98
CA ASP A 254 -12.08 9.25 -25.58
C ASP A 254 -13.20 8.68 -24.71
N ARG A 255 -13.75 7.52 -25.03
CA ARG A 255 -14.77 6.86 -24.20
C ARG A 255 -14.41 5.42 -23.89
N VAL A 256 -14.69 5.01 -22.66
CA VAL A 256 -14.56 3.61 -22.21
C VAL A 256 -15.92 3.04 -21.82
N LYS A 257 -16.18 1.81 -22.26
CA LYS A 257 -17.30 0.99 -21.79
C LYS A 257 -16.76 -0.25 -21.11
N ALA A 258 -17.40 -0.64 -20.02
CA ALA A 258 -17.07 -1.84 -19.26
C ALA A 258 -18.33 -2.71 -19.11
N GLN A 259 -18.22 -4.00 -19.39
CA GLN A 259 -19.30 -4.98 -19.25
C GLN A 259 -18.85 -6.14 -18.36
N LEU A 260 -19.65 -6.51 -17.37
CA LEU A 260 -19.32 -7.63 -16.47
C LEU A 260 -19.21 -8.92 -17.30
N ALA A 261 -18.06 -9.57 -17.21
CA ALA A 261 -17.76 -10.82 -17.89
C ALA A 261 -17.81 -12.00 -16.92
N LEU A 262 -17.28 -11.84 -15.70
CA LEU A 262 -17.22 -12.88 -14.68
C LEU A 262 -17.23 -12.28 -13.27
N THR A 263 -17.84 -12.99 -12.33
CA THR A 263 -17.61 -12.82 -10.89
C THR A 263 -17.02 -14.11 -10.35
N ASP A 264 -15.77 -14.10 -9.94
CA ASP A 264 -15.10 -15.26 -9.33
C ASP A 264 -15.27 -15.21 -7.81
N SER A 265 -16.18 -16.02 -7.30
CA SER A 265 -16.47 -16.11 -5.86
C SER A 265 -15.42 -16.86 -5.04
N SER A 266 -14.42 -17.47 -5.68
CA SER A 266 -13.28 -18.04 -4.96
C SER A 266 -12.24 -16.98 -4.56
N MET A 267 -12.22 -15.84 -5.25
CA MET A 267 -11.27 -14.74 -5.02
C MET A 267 -11.94 -13.59 -4.26
N THR A 268 -12.21 -13.76 -2.97
CA THR A 268 -12.99 -12.81 -2.14
C THR A 268 -12.18 -11.71 -1.46
N ASP A 269 -10.85 -11.83 -1.47
CA ASP A 269 -9.97 -10.81 -0.90
C ASP A 269 -9.87 -9.57 -1.81
N GLN A 270 -9.26 -8.50 -1.30
CA GLN A 270 -9.13 -7.21 -1.97
C GLN A 270 -7.76 -7.06 -2.65
N TYR A 271 -7.48 -5.87 -3.21
CA TYR A 271 -6.18 -5.55 -3.82
C TYR A 271 -5.79 -6.47 -4.99
N PRO A 272 -6.56 -6.48 -6.09
CA PRO A 272 -6.19 -7.26 -7.25
C PRO A 272 -4.87 -6.78 -7.87
N SER A 273 -4.17 -7.69 -8.54
CA SER A 273 -3.06 -7.38 -9.44
C SER A 273 -3.00 -8.44 -10.54
N VAL A 274 -2.68 -8.03 -11.77
CA VAL A 274 -2.78 -8.90 -12.95
C VAL A 274 -1.52 -8.89 -13.82
N GLY A 275 -1.10 -10.07 -14.26
CA GLY A 275 -0.01 -10.31 -15.20
C GLY A 275 -0.41 -11.32 -16.26
N VAL A 276 0.35 -11.42 -17.36
CA VAL A 276 0.07 -12.31 -18.50
C VAL A 276 1.09 -13.43 -18.52
N ILE A 277 0.67 -14.64 -18.16
CA ILE A 277 1.55 -15.84 -18.09
C ILE A 277 1.61 -16.61 -19.40
N GLY A 278 0.74 -16.28 -20.36
CA GLY A 278 0.74 -16.91 -21.68
C GLY A 278 -0.19 -16.20 -22.64
N SER A 279 0.17 -16.20 -23.92
CA SER A 279 -0.68 -15.70 -24.99
C SER A 279 -0.43 -16.47 -26.29
N GLY A 280 -1.45 -16.49 -27.14
CA GLY A 280 -1.39 -17.07 -28.47
C GLY A 280 -2.40 -16.36 -29.38
N LEU A 281 -2.51 -16.82 -30.63
CA LEU A 281 -3.37 -16.17 -31.63
C LEU A 281 -4.82 -16.01 -31.16
N ASN A 282 -5.34 -17.00 -30.44
CA ASN A 282 -6.74 -17.06 -30.03
C ASN A 282 -6.92 -17.15 -28.51
N PHE A 283 -5.86 -16.93 -27.72
CA PHE A 283 -5.98 -16.97 -26.25
C PHE A 283 -5.01 -16.06 -25.51
N THR A 284 -5.40 -15.65 -24.31
CA THR A 284 -4.52 -15.03 -23.29
C THR A 284 -4.79 -15.72 -21.95
N VAL A 285 -3.75 -15.96 -21.16
CA VAL A 285 -3.87 -16.46 -19.79
C VAL A 285 -3.36 -15.39 -18.85
N TYR A 286 -4.26 -14.89 -18.00
CA TYR A 286 -3.94 -13.93 -16.96
C TYR A 286 -3.72 -14.66 -15.65
N ARG A 287 -2.72 -14.24 -14.89
CA ARG A 287 -2.63 -14.56 -13.46
C ARG A 287 -3.09 -13.35 -12.67
N VAL A 288 -4.05 -13.57 -11.77
CA VAL A 288 -4.55 -12.51 -10.88
C VAL A 288 -4.28 -12.89 -9.44
N LEU A 289 -3.62 -11.98 -8.72
CA LEU A 289 -3.40 -12.05 -7.27
C LEU A 289 -4.40 -11.16 -6.55
N THR A 290 -4.88 -11.58 -5.38
CA THR A 290 -5.55 -10.72 -4.38
C THR A 290 -4.89 -10.95 -3.03
N SER A 291 -4.75 -9.89 -2.23
CA SER A 291 -4.20 -10.00 -0.87
C SER A 291 -4.40 -8.70 -0.10
N TRP A 292 -5.24 -8.76 0.93
CA TRP A 292 -5.38 -7.67 1.88
C TRP A 292 -5.72 -8.16 3.26
N ALA A 293 -6.85 -8.87 3.40
CA ALA A 293 -7.45 -9.20 4.68
C ALA A 293 -6.84 -10.45 5.33
N ASP A 294 -6.49 -11.45 4.52
CA ASP A 294 -6.05 -12.76 5.01
C ASP A 294 -4.62 -13.04 4.54
N SER A 295 -4.47 -13.81 3.48
CA SER A 295 -3.19 -14.16 2.87
C SER A 295 -3.28 -14.01 1.36
N ALA A 296 -2.14 -13.79 0.71
CA ALA A 296 -2.12 -13.74 -0.74
C ALA A 296 -2.64 -15.03 -1.37
N GLN A 297 -3.48 -14.86 -2.39
CA GLN A 297 -4.02 -15.94 -3.20
C GLN A 297 -4.01 -15.53 -4.66
N PHE A 298 -3.94 -16.50 -5.56
CA PHE A 298 -4.01 -16.26 -6.99
C PHE A 298 -4.91 -17.27 -7.70
N ASN A 299 -5.43 -16.84 -8.85
CA ASN A 299 -6.05 -17.73 -9.81
C ASN A 299 -5.59 -17.34 -11.22
N ASP A 300 -5.61 -18.31 -12.12
CA ASP A 300 -5.29 -18.11 -13.53
C ASP A 300 -6.58 -18.15 -14.35
N TYR A 301 -6.74 -17.21 -15.28
CA TYR A 301 -7.92 -17.04 -16.10
C TYR A 301 -7.55 -17.18 -17.56
N MET A 302 -8.19 -18.12 -18.25
CA MET A 302 -8.04 -18.26 -19.68
C MET A 302 -9.10 -17.41 -20.36
N VAL A 303 -8.63 -16.64 -21.34
CA VAL A 303 -9.46 -15.86 -22.24
C VAL A 303 -9.30 -16.38 -23.64
N THR A 304 -10.40 -16.70 -24.31
CA THR A 304 -10.42 -17.07 -25.72
C THR A 304 -10.83 -15.88 -26.57
N HIS A 305 -10.10 -15.58 -27.64
CA HIS A 305 -10.41 -14.47 -28.54
C HIS A 305 -11.14 -14.96 -29.78
N ASN A 306 -12.27 -14.34 -30.10
CA ASN A 306 -12.97 -14.55 -31.36
C ASN A 306 -12.68 -13.38 -32.33
N ALA A 307 -12.02 -13.69 -33.45
CA ALA A 307 -11.63 -12.70 -34.46
C ALA A 307 -12.81 -12.01 -35.16
N GLU A 308 -14.01 -12.61 -35.16
CA GLU A 308 -15.19 -12.10 -35.87
C GLU A 308 -16.12 -11.27 -34.95
N SER A 309 -16.26 -11.67 -33.68
CA SER A 309 -17.20 -11.03 -32.74
C SER A 309 -16.54 -10.12 -31.71
N GLY A 310 -15.22 -10.22 -31.51
CA GLY A 310 -14.50 -9.50 -30.45
C GLY A 310 -14.98 -9.84 -29.04
N ILE A 311 -15.77 -10.90 -28.87
CA ILE A 311 -16.22 -11.40 -27.56
C ILE A 311 -15.17 -12.38 -27.06
N SER A 312 -14.57 -11.99 -25.95
CA SER A 312 -13.52 -12.72 -25.26
C SER A 312 -14.13 -13.42 -24.07
N GLU A 313 -14.55 -14.69 -24.21
CA GLU A 313 -15.01 -15.46 -23.05
C GLU A 313 -13.85 -15.61 -22.06
N ILE A 314 -14.12 -15.41 -20.79
CA ILE A 314 -13.16 -15.55 -19.70
C ILE A 314 -13.68 -16.57 -18.70
N PHE A 315 -12.80 -17.48 -18.29
CA PHE A 315 -13.13 -18.47 -17.27
C PHE A 315 -11.90 -18.77 -16.41
N PRO A 316 -12.12 -19.09 -15.12
CA PRO A 316 -11.05 -19.51 -14.25
C PRO A 316 -10.56 -20.88 -14.70
N THR A 317 -9.24 -21.09 -14.67
CA THR A 317 -8.62 -22.37 -15.01
C THR A 317 -8.60 -23.34 -13.82
N SER A 318 -8.75 -22.81 -12.61
CA SER A 318 -8.79 -23.54 -11.34
C SER A 318 -9.62 -22.76 -10.30
N ILE A 319 -9.68 -23.27 -9.07
CA ILE A 319 -10.02 -22.46 -7.89
C ILE A 319 -8.81 -21.65 -7.43
N ALA A 320 -9.06 -20.58 -6.68
CA ALA A 320 -8.03 -19.79 -6.01
C ALA A 320 -7.04 -20.67 -5.21
N MET A 321 -5.75 -20.40 -5.37
CA MET A 321 -4.64 -21.08 -4.70
C MET A 321 -3.90 -20.10 -3.78
N PRO A 322 -3.41 -20.56 -2.60
CA PRO A 322 -2.53 -19.75 -1.77
C PRO A 322 -1.25 -19.34 -2.52
N ALA A 323 -0.87 -18.06 -2.42
CA ALA A 323 0.39 -17.54 -2.91
C ALA A 323 1.37 -17.35 -1.75
N CYS A 324 2.58 -17.84 -1.91
CA CYS A 324 3.69 -17.72 -0.96
C CYS A 324 3.31 -18.17 0.47
N PRO A 325 2.84 -19.40 0.70
CA PRO A 325 2.28 -19.84 1.99
C PRO A 325 3.26 -19.78 3.18
N GLY A 326 4.57 -19.64 2.93
CA GLY A 326 5.59 -19.40 3.96
C GLY A 326 5.74 -17.94 4.40
N PHE A 327 5.03 -17.02 3.76
CA PHE A 327 5.10 -15.58 4.01
C PHE A 327 3.73 -15.02 4.36
N GLN A 328 3.71 -13.85 5.01
CA GLN A 328 2.48 -13.12 5.32
C GLN A 328 2.42 -11.85 4.48
N LEU A 329 1.94 -12.00 3.26
CA LEU A 329 2.03 -10.96 2.25
C LEU A 329 0.79 -10.05 2.23
N SER A 330 1.01 -8.77 1.91
CA SER A 330 -0.03 -7.78 1.58
C SER A 330 0.44 -6.83 0.48
N LEU A 331 -0.46 -5.97 -0.02
CA LEU A 331 -0.17 -4.99 -1.09
C LEU A 331 0.48 -5.62 -2.35
N PRO A 332 -0.06 -6.73 -2.88
CA PRO A 332 0.60 -7.46 -3.95
C PRO A 332 0.59 -6.64 -5.24
N VAL A 333 1.70 -6.71 -5.96
CA VAL A 333 1.82 -6.26 -7.34
C VAL A 333 2.52 -7.34 -8.11
N ILE A 334 1.85 -7.91 -9.10
CA ILE A 334 2.44 -8.93 -9.96
C ILE A 334 3.22 -8.27 -11.09
N SER A 335 4.30 -8.92 -11.53
CA SER A 335 5.05 -8.52 -12.71
C SER A 335 4.18 -8.66 -13.97
N PRO A 336 4.49 -7.91 -15.06
CA PRO A 336 3.72 -7.99 -16.30
C PRO A 336 3.64 -9.41 -16.89
N ASP A 337 4.65 -10.24 -16.68
CA ASP A 337 4.69 -11.65 -17.13
C ASP A 337 4.03 -12.63 -16.14
N GLY A 338 3.56 -12.16 -14.99
CA GLY A 338 2.86 -12.96 -13.99
C GLY A 338 3.74 -13.96 -13.20
N LEU A 339 5.06 -13.91 -13.36
CA LEU A 339 6.00 -14.88 -12.77
C LEU A 339 6.69 -14.39 -11.49
N GLU A 340 6.57 -13.09 -11.20
CA GLU A 340 7.10 -12.48 -9.99
C GLU A 340 6.01 -11.64 -9.32
N LEU A 341 6.19 -11.37 -8.03
CA LEU A 341 5.40 -10.36 -7.34
C LEU A 341 6.27 -9.51 -6.43
N ALA A 342 5.87 -8.26 -6.27
CA ALA A 342 6.26 -7.41 -5.15
C ALA A 342 5.15 -7.47 -4.11
N ALA A 343 5.51 -7.62 -2.84
CA ALA A 343 4.55 -7.55 -1.75
C ALA A 343 5.24 -7.06 -0.46
N ARG A 344 4.44 -6.54 0.45
CA ARG A 344 4.87 -6.30 1.83
C ARG A 344 4.79 -7.61 2.61
N ASP A 345 5.89 -8.03 3.19
CA ASP A 345 5.94 -9.12 4.16
C ASP A 345 5.69 -8.55 5.56
N GLU A 346 4.49 -8.82 6.09
CA GLU A 346 4.02 -8.29 7.37
C GLU A 346 4.81 -8.86 8.57
N THR A 347 5.50 -10.00 8.40
CA THR A 347 6.34 -10.58 9.47
C THR A 347 7.65 -9.81 9.64
N SER A 348 8.24 -9.31 8.55
CA SER A 348 9.45 -8.47 8.61
C SER A 348 9.13 -6.97 8.59
N GLY A 349 7.94 -6.59 8.12
CA GLY A 349 7.56 -5.19 7.93
C GLY A 349 8.26 -4.53 6.75
N THR A 350 8.73 -5.30 5.78
CA THR A 350 9.46 -4.82 4.58
C THR A 350 8.71 -5.14 3.31
N SER A 351 8.98 -4.40 2.25
CA SER A 351 8.54 -4.71 0.89
C SER A 351 9.61 -5.54 0.20
N LYS A 352 9.21 -6.59 -0.49
CA LYS A 352 10.11 -7.60 -1.08
C LYS A 352 9.64 -8.00 -2.47
N LEU A 353 10.56 -8.50 -3.27
CA LEU A 353 10.29 -9.18 -4.54
C LEU A 353 10.40 -10.68 -4.36
N PHE A 354 9.47 -11.39 -4.99
CA PHE A 354 9.40 -12.84 -4.96
C PHE A 354 9.23 -13.39 -6.36
N LYS A 355 9.84 -14.55 -6.62
CA LYS A 355 9.46 -15.40 -7.75
C LYS A 355 8.26 -16.24 -7.35
N LEU A 356 7.18 -16.18 -8.12
CA LEU A 356 5.97 -16.97 -7.92
C LEU A 356 5.99 -18.22 -8.80
N ASN A 357 6.17 -19.39 -8.17
CA ASN A 357 6.13 -20.64 -8.90
C ASN A 357 4.68 -21.06 -9.23
N PRO A 358 4.43 -21.86 -10.27
CA PRO A 358 3.08 -22.29 -10.66
C PRO A 358 2.27 -22.97 -9.55
N GLY A 359 2.95 -23.65 -8.60
CA GLY A 359 2.31 -24.28 -7.44
C GLY A 359 2.09 -23.35 -6.24
N GLY A 360 2.29 -22.05 -6.39
CA GLY A 360 2.08 -21.05 -5.34
C GLY A 360 3.24 -20.81 -4.38
N ASN A 361 4.24 -21.70 -4.34
CA ASN A 361 5.44 -21.48 -3.53
C ASN A 361 6.30 -20.33 -4.08
N CYS A 362 6.98 -19.61 -3.19
CA CYS A 362 7.76 -18.43 -3.54
C CYS A 362 9.20 -18.50 -3.07
N GLU A 363 10.08 -17.86 -3.84
CA GLU A 363 11.49 -17.60 -3.50
C GLU A 363 11.67 -16.09 -3.36
N GLU A 364 12.25 -15.63 -2.26
CA GLU A 364 12.60 -14.23 -2.06
C GLU A 364 13.79 -13.86 -2.96
N LEU A 365 13.65 -12.78 -3.73
CA LEU A 365 14.67 -12.29 -4.66
C LEU A 365 15.43 -11.09 -4.10
N ILE A 366 14.68 -10.08 -3.62
CA ILE A 366 15.22 -8.79 -3.18
C ILE A 366 14.35 -8.26 -2.03
N ASP A 367 14.98 -7.80 -0.95
CA ASP A 367 14.36 -6.97 0.09
C ASP A 367 14.65 -5.49 -0.22
N ILE A 368 13.59 -4.69 -0.40
CA ILE A 368 13.70 -3.25 -0.70
C ILE A 368 13.47 -2.38 0.54
N GLY A 369 13.29 -2.99 1.71
CA GLY A 369 13.10 -2.31 2.99
C GLY A 369 11.70 -1.72 3.18
N GLN A 370 11.60 -0.68 4.00
CA GLN A 370 10.34 0.02 4.26
C GLN A 370 9.95 0.94 3.10
N ALA A 371 9.45 0.33 2.03
CA ALA A 371 8.85 1.02 0.91
C ALA A 371 7.32 0.88 0.94
N GLY A 372 6.62 1.88 0.39
CA GLY A 372 5.22 1.74 0.01
C GLY A 372 5.03 0.71 -1.11
N LYS A 373 3.83 0.64 -1.67
CA LYS A 373 3.54 -0.25 -2.80
C LYS A 373 4.48 0.03 -3.98
N VAL A 374 4.84 -1.07 -4.63
CA VAL A 374 5.87 -1.16 -5.65
C VAL A 374 5.24 -1.29 -7.04
N GLY A 375 5.86 -0.74 -8.07
CA GLY A 375 5.44 -0.90 -9.46
C GLY A 375 6.54 -1.53 -10.32
N PHE A 376 6.18 -2.49 -11.17
CA PHE A 376 7.08 -3.05 -12.19
C PHE A 376 7.05 -2.21 -13.47
N SER A 377 8.21 -2.05 -14.13
CA SER A 377 8.25 -1.60 -15.52
C SER A 377 7.63 -2.64 -16.46
N PRO A 378 7.19 -2.28 -17.67
CA PRO A 378 6.65 -3.22 -18.64
C PRO A 378 7.55 -4.45 -18.90
N SER A 379 8.86 -4.26 -18.92
CA SER A 379 9.86 -5.35 -19.06
C SER A 379 10.18 -6.09 -17.76
N GLY A 380 9.66 -5.64 -16.61
CA GLY A 380 10.00 -6.16 -15.28
C GLY A 380 11.38 -5.76 -14.76
N ARG A 381 12.27 -5.20 -15.59
CA ARG A 381 13.67 -4.88 -15.23
C ARG A 381 13.83 -3.74 -14.23
N LYS A 382 12.82 -2.86 -14.09
CA LYS A 382 12.87 -1.75 -13.14
C LYS A 382 11.71 -1.81 -12.18
N ILE A 383 11.97 -1.29 -10.99
CA ILE A 383 11.06 -1.30 -9.86
C ILE A 383 10.92 0.12 -9.34
N ALA A 384 9.70 0.65 -9.35
CA ALA A 384 9.40 1.96 -8.79
C ALA A 384 8.77 1.78 -7.41
N TYR A 385 9.15 2.64 -6.46
CA TYR A 385 8.59 2.63 -5.13
C TYR A 385 8.64 4.02 -4.52
N SER A 386 7.83 4.25 -3.49
CA SER A 386 7.86 5.47 -2.71
C SER A 386 8.25 5.19 -1.27
N ILE A 387 8.95 6.14 -0.66
CA ILE A 387 9.23 6.18 0.77
C ILE A 387 8.62 7.49 1.26
N PRO A 388 7.62 7.48 2.14
CA PRO A 388 6.97 8.70 2.61
C PRO A 388 7.92 9.59 3.41
N GLN A 389 7.51 10.83 3.67
CA GLN A 389 8.29 11.75 4.50
C GLN A 389 8.26 11.27 5.96
N GLY A 390 9.41 11.12 6.60
CA GLY A 390 9.45 10.71 8.00
C GLY A 390 10.85 10.72 8.57
N THR A 391 10.92 10.69 9.89
CA THR A 391 12.17 10.44 10.63
C THR A 391 12.31 8.94 10.79
N TYR A 392 13.22 8.31 10.05
CA TYR A 392 13.46 6.87 10.14
C TYR A 392 14.61 6.60 11.09
N SER A 393 14.46 5.60 11.96
CA SER A 393 15.57 5.17 12.81
C SER A 393 16.58 4.37 11.98
N HIS A 394 17.86 4.39 12.34
CA HIS A 394 18.94 3.68 11.62
C HIS A 394 19.89 3.07 12.66
N GLY A 395 19.90 1.74 12.78
CA GLY A 395 20.68 1.05 13.81
C GLY A 395 20.24 1.42 15.23
N ALA A 396 21.19 1.71 16.13
CA ALA A 396 20.91 2.09 17.53
C ALA A 396 20.55 3.58 17.73
N GLY A 397 20.38 4.35 16.64
CA GLY A 397 20.10 5.79 16.69
C GLY A 397 18.92 6.21 15.80
N THR A 398 18.41 7.41 16.05
CA THR A 398 17.41 8.08 15.20
C THR A 398 18.13 9.13 14.36
N ILE A 399 18.10 9.02 13.03
CA ILE A 399 18.63 10.06 12.14
C ILE A 399 17.46 10.95 11.73
N ASP A 400 17.54 12.24 12.05
CA ASP A 400 16.62 13.24 11.54
C ASP A 400 17.05 13.63 10.12
N TYR A 401 16.40 13.05 9.12
CA TYR A 401 16.71 13.27 7.70
C TYR A 401 16.15 14.60 7.16
N SER A 402 15.55 15.44 8.00
CA SER A 402 15.00 16.74 7.58
C SER A 402 16.07 17.73 7.08
N GLU A 403 17.34 17.56 7.48
CA GLU A 403 18.42 18.53 7.24
C GLU A 403 19.57 18.09 6.29
N SER A 404 19.62 16.85 5.78
CA SER A 404 20.72 16.41 4.88
C SER A 404 20.35 16.49 3.40
N ASN A 405 20.98 17.41 2.67
CA ASN A 405 20.65 17.76 1.28
C ASN A 405 21.01 16.73 0.19
N ALA A 406 21.54 15.55 0.53
CA ALA A 406 21.97 14.56 -0.48
C ALA A 406 21.27 13.19 -0.38
N LEU A 407 20.66 12.86 0.77
CA LEU A 407 20.13 11.52 1.04
C LEU A 407 18.85 11.55 1.87
N SER A 408 17.90 12.47 1.58
CA SER A 408 16.54 12.32 2.12
C SER A 408 15.98 10.98 1.61
N PRO A 409 15.75 9.97 2.48
CA PRO A 409 15.29 8.65 2.06
C PRO A 409 13.84 8.71 1.59
N SER A 410 13.16 9.85 1.79
CA SER A 410 11.79 10.06 1.34
C SER A 410 11.71 10.58 -0.09
N GLY A 411 10.77 10.03 -0.86
CA GLY A 411 10.55 10.40 -2.25
C GLY A 411 10.02 9.25 -3.10
N VAL A 412 10.17 9.40 -4.41
CA VAL A 412 9.89 8.36 -5.41
C VAL A 412 11.22 7.88 -5.96
N PHE A 413 11.40 6.56 -6.03
CA PHE A 413 12.64 5.91 -6.44
C PHE A 413 12.40 4.90 -7.55
N VAL A 414 13.45 4.66 -8.33
CA VAL A 414 13.53 3.56 -9.30
C VAL A 414 14.78 2.75 -9.01
N LEU A 415 14.60 1.46 -8.76
CA LEU A 415 15.66 0.45 -8.75
C LEU A 415 15.76 -0.16 -10.15
N ASP A 416 16.96 -0.13 -10.72
CA ASP A 416 17.32 -0.92 -11.89
C ASP A 416 17.85 -2.28 -11.41
N ARG A 417 17.20 -3.38 -11.81
CA ARG A 417 17.52 -4.72 -11.26
C ARG A 417 18.77 -5.35 -11.87
N ASP A 418 19.16 -4.91 -13.06
CA ASP A 418 20.35 -5.45 -13.75
C ASP A 418 21.63 -4.90 -13.10
N THR A 419 21.61 -3.60 -12.76
CA THR A 419 22.75 -2.90 -12.14
C THR A 419 22.63 -2.80 -10.62
N MET A 420 21.44 -3.05 -10.07
CA MET A 420 21.07 -2.81 -8.68
C MET A 420 21.28 -1.36 -8.21
N LEU A 421 21.28 -0.41 -9.14
CA LEU A 421 21.38 1.01 -8.85
C LEU A 421 20.00 1.61 -8.55
N VAL A 422 19.95 2.46 -7.54
CA VAL A 422 18.76 3.21 -7.17
C VAL A 422 18.90 4.66 -7.62
N ARG A 423 17.87 5.16 -8.28
CA ARG A 423 17.72 6.57 -8.66
C ARG A 423 16.53 7.18 -7.93
N LYS A 424 16.75 8.31 -7.27
CA LYS A 424 15.67 9.17 -6.79
C LYS A 424 15.09 9.95 -7.97
N MET A 425 13.77 9.87 -8.15
CA MET A 425 13.05 10.54 -9.22
C MET A 425 12.41 11.84 -8.74
N MET A 426 12.02 11.92 -7.47
CA MET A 426 11.36 13.10 -6.90
C MET A 426 11.48 13.09 -5.38
N ASP A 427 11.59 14.26 -4.75
CA ASP A 427 11.57 14.38 -3.29
C ASP A 427 10.13 14.33 -2.74
N ALA A 428 9.96 13.76 -1.55
CA ALA A 428 8.66 13.70 -0.88
C ALA A 428 8.06 15.09 -0.64
N LYS A 429 8.90 16.12 -0.40
CA LYS A 429 8.44 17.51 -0.21
C LYS A 429 7.73 18.07 -1.45
N GLU A 430 8.03 17.54 -2.63
CA GLU A 430 7.39 17.94 -3.91
C GLU A 430 6.02 17.27 -4.12
N ILE A 431 5.75 16.14 -3.44
CA ILE A 431 4.47 15.43 -3.44
C ILE A 431 3.98 15.31 -2.00
N LYS A 432 3.20 16.28 -1.54
CA LYS A 432 2.49 16.17 -0.27
C LYS A 432 1.58 14.93 -0.31
N ASN A 433 1.81 13.99 0.61
CA ASN A 433 1.17 12.67 0.69
C ASN A 433 1.45 11.79 -0.54
N LEU A 434 2.68 11.26 -0.60
CA LEU A 434 3.17 10.38 -1.65
C LEU A 434 2.20 9.24 -1.99
N THR A 435 1.96 9.06 -3.29
CA THR A 435 1.11 7.99 -3.84
C THR A 435 1.99 6.88 -4.38
N PHE A 436 1.39 5.77 -4.80
CA PHE A 436 2.14 4.65 -5.34
C PHE A 436 2.54 4.91 -6.80
N PRO A 437 3.84 4.90 -7.14
CA PRO A 437 4.29 5.11 -8.50
C PRO A 437 3.95 3.91 -9.38
N THR A 438 3.57 4.17 -10.63
CA THR A 438 3.35 3.11 -11.64
C THR A 438 4.02 3.51 -12.96
N PHE A 439 4.51 2.55 -13.73
CA PHE A 439 5.18 2.84 -15.00
C PHE A 439 4.16 3.04 -16.13
N ILE A 440 4.25 4.18 -16.81
CA ILE A 440 3.56 4.42 -18.08
C ILE A 440 4.22 3.58 -19.19
N ASN A 441 5.56 3.61 -19.23
CA ASN A 441 6.41 2.87 -20.14
C ASN A 441 7.81 2.70 -19.51
N GLU A 442 8.78 2.12 -20.23
CA GLU A 442 10.14 1.86 -19.74
C GLU A 442 10.93 3.10 -19.24
N LYS A 443 10.49 4.31 -19.58
CA LYS A 443 11.18 5.58 -19.29
C LYS A 443 10.39 6.55 -18.42
N GLN A 444 9.08 6.34 -18.28
CA GLN A 444 8.17 7.27 -17.64
C GLN A 444 7.40 6.62 -16.50
N LEU A 445 7.42 7.28 -15.35
CA LEU A 445 6.56 6.96 -14.23
C LEU A 445 5.35 7.89 -14.22
N LEU A 446 4.26 7.39 -13.65
CA LEU A 446 3.10 8.14 -13.22
C LEU A 446 3.09 8.16 -11.70
N VAL A 447 2.90 9.35 -11.14
CA VAL A 447 2.67 9.59 -9.72
C VAL A 447 1.48 10.53 -9.57
N MET A 448 0.90 10.63 -8.39
CA MET A 448 -0.18 11.57 -8.11
C MET A 448 0.22 12.50 -6.97
N ARG A 449 -0.29 13.74 -7.03
CA ARG A 449 -0.21 14.71 -5.93
C ARG A 449 -1.59 15.29 -5.64
N TYR A 450 -1.81 15.69 -4.39
CA TYR A 450 -2.97 16.48 -3.99
C TYR A 450 -2.61 17.97 -4.00
N LEU A 451 -3.52 18.82 -4.49
CA LEU A 451 -3.26 20.25 -4.68
C LEU A 451 -3.61 21.14 -3.50
N ASP A 452 -4.75 20.94 -2.83
CA ASP A 452 -5.26 21.84 -1.78
C ASP A 452 -6.12 21.10 -0.74
N THR A 453 -6.26 21.70 0.46
CA THR A 453 -7.14 21.22 1.55
C THR A 453 -8.59 21.69 1.40
N ASP A 454 -8.80 22.91 0.89
CA ASP A 454 -10.11 23.58 0.94
C ASP A 454 -10.99 23.24 -0.27
N SER A 455 -10.36 22.86 -1.39
CA SER A 455 -11.02 22.29 -2.58
C SER A 455 -10.15 21.13 -3.08
N PRO A 456 -10.34 19.91 -2.54
CA PRO A 456 -9.45 18.81 -2.83
C PRO A 456 -9.47 18.53 -4.32
N ALA A 457 -8.30 18.52 -4.94
CA ALA A 457 -8.07 18.12 -6.32
C ALA A 457 -6.81 17.25 -6.38
N SER A 458 -6.83 16.30 -7.31
CA SER A 458 -5.72 15.36 -7.51
C SER A 458 -5.14 15.56 -8.91
N GLN A 459 -3.82 15.66 -9.01
CA GLN A 459 -3.10 15.75 -10.28
C GLN A 459 -2.27 14.50 -10.52
N PHE A 460 -2.33 14.00 -11.75
CA PHE A 460 -1.51 12.88 -12.20
C PHE A 460 -0.32 13.46 -12.95
N LEU A 461 0.88 13.18 -12.44
CA LEU A 461 2.13 13.70 -12.95
C LEU A 461 2.90 12.57 -13.62
N SER A 462 3.42 12.82 -14.80
CA SER A 462 4.46 11.97 -15.37
C SER A 462 5.83 12.49 -14.96
N LEU A 463 6.64 11.58 -14.42
CA LEU A 463 8.06 11.78 -14.16
C LEU A 463 8.83 11.12 -15.30
N CYS A 464 9.56 11.92 -16.05
CA CYS A 464 10.40 11.46 -17.15
C CYS A 464 11.85 11.86 -16.89
N CYS A 465 12.76 11.01 -17.37
CA CYS A 465 14.18 11.31 -17.34
C CYS A 465 14.49 12.55 -18.19
N THR A 466 15.37 13.43 -17.71
CA THR A 466 16.46 13.88 -18.59
C THR A 466 17.35 12.65 -18.78
N ALA A 467 17.27 12.06 -19.97
CA ALA A 467 18.15 10.98 -20.37
C ALA A 467 19.36 11.60 -21.07
N ASP A 468 20.52 11.04 -20.76
CA ASP A 468 21.71 10.94 -21.61
C ASP A 468 22.48 12.23 -21.89
N ASN A 469 23.55 12.42 -21.12
CA ASN A 469 24.86 12.70 -21.72
C ASN A 469 25.79 11.54 -21.41
#